data_AF-A0A0G0HBE8-F1
#
_entry.id   AF-A0A0G0HBE8-F1
#
_cell.length_a   1.000
_cell.length_b   1.000
_cell.length_c   1.000
_cell.angle_alpha   90.00
_cell.angle_beta   90.00
_cell.angle_gamma   90.00
#
_symmetry.space_group_name_H-M   'P 1'
#
loop_
_entity.id
_entity.type
_entity.pdbx_description
1 polymer ?
#
loop_
_entity_poly.entity_id
_entity_poly.type
_entity_poly.pdbx_seq_one_letter_code
_entity_poly.pdbx_strand_id
1 'polypeptide(L)'
;MIKGNKGEWSEFYVLIKLIADKRLVGADDDLKKIESIFFPILKIVREDSTGKYEYELLAGEKIKLLCPNGQKFIVNVSDLKSKVAQIFGFVKKSHKTFSVPAAKELFRRFRIKSLNAGNSRKEDLVLKIHDHTINRNHEVGFSIKSKLGSPATLLNASTATNFTFKINRLNDNQVEKINRISTKAKIRDRLSAIGAAGGVIEFKKVDS
;
A
#
# COMPACT_ATOMS: atom_id res chain seq x y z
N MET A 1 -7.74 18.56 -3.80
CA MET A 1 -8.07 17.45 -2.87
C MET A 1 -7.22 16.26 -3.31
N ILE A 2 -6.50 15.62 -2.40
CA ILE A 2 -5.61 14.51 -2.78
C ILE A 2 -6.47 13.33 -3.28
N LYS A 3 -6.07 12.76 -4.41
CA LYS A 3 -6.65 11.55 -4.99
C LYS A 3 -5.61 10.45 -4.94
N GLY A 4 -6.06 9.20 -4.80
CA GLY A 4 -5.18 8.05 -4.81
C GLY A 4 -5.93 6.76 -5.09
N ASN A 5 -5.17 5.72 -5.40
CA ASN A 5 -5.68 4.36 -5.49
C ASN A 5 -5.88 3.75 -4.10
N LYS A 6 -6.42 2.53 -4.07
CA LYS A 6 -6.77 1.85 -2.82
C LYS A 6 -5.57 1.50 -1.93
N GLY A 7 -4.43 1.19 -2.54
CA GLY A 7 -3.17 0.93 -1.84
C GLY A 7 -2.67 2.19 -1.12
N GLU A 8 -2.55 3.29 -1.86
CA GLU A 8 -2.11 4.59 -1.32
C GLU A 8 -3.02 5.07 -0.18
N TRP A 9 -4.34 4.94 -0.33
CA TRP A 9 -5.26 5.27 0.75
C TRP A 9 -5.17 4.30 1.95
N SER A 10 -4.76 3.06 1.73
CA SER A 10 -4.55 2.09 2.81
C SER A 10 -3.31 2.42 3.63
N GLU A 11 -2.22 2.89 3.01
CA GLU A 11 -1.05 3.41 3.74
C GLU A 11 -1.43 4.57 4.65
N PHE A 12 -2.15 5.56 4.10
CA PHE A 12 -2.65 6.67 4.89
C PHE A 12 -3.59 6.21 6.02
N TYR A 13 -4.51 5.28 5.74
CA TYR A 13 -5.39 4.70 6.75
C TYR A 13 -4.60 4.05 7.89
N VAL A 14 -3.57 3.26 7.58
CA VAL A 14 -2.71 2.61 8.59
C VAL A 14 -1.99 3.64 9.44
N LEU A 15 -1.42 4.70 8.85
CA LEU A 15 -0.79 5.77 9.62
C LEU A 15 -1.76 6.37 10.65
N ILE A 16 -2.96 6.78 10.21
CA ILE A 16 -3.95 7.38 11.13
C ILE A 16 -4.42 6.37 12.17
N LYS A 17 -4.59 5.10 11.78
CA LYS A 17 -4.97 4.02 12.71
C LYS A 17 -3.93 3.78 13.78
N LEU A 18 -2.64 3.73 13.43
CA LEU A 18 -1.56 3.54 14.40
C LEU A 18 -1.45 4.72 15.37
N ILE A 19 -1.68 5.95 14.91
CA ILE A 19 -1.75 7.14 15.79
C ILE A 19 -2.94 7.03 16.75
N ALA A 20 -4.10 6.58 16.26
CA ALA A 20 -5.32 6.44 17.07
C ALA A 20 -5.21 5.31 18.11
N ASP A 21 -4.65 4.17 17.71
CA ASP A 21 -4.56 2.97 18.55
C ASP A 21 -3.37 3.01 19.51
N LYS A 22 -2.29 3.74 19.14
CA LYS A 22 -1.02 3.85 19.88
C LYS A 22 -0.31 2.54 20.19
N ARG A 23 -0.72 1.46 19.52
CA ARG A 23 -0.16 0.12 19.65
C ARG A 23 -0.21 -0.59 18.30
N LEU A 24 0.77 -1.44 18.06
CA LEU A 24 0.79 -2.41 16.98
C LEU A 24 0.37 -3.77 17.56
N VAL A 25 -0.58 -4.44 16.94
CA VAL A 25 -1.02 -5.79 17.34
C VAL A 25 -0.46 -6.79 16.33
N GLY A 26 0.16 -7.87 16.82
CA GLY A 26 0.68 -8.96 16.02
C GLY A 26 -0.44 -9.82 15.41
N ALA A 27 -0.07 -10.65 14.45
CA ALA A 27 -0.98 -11.58 13.79
C ALA A 27 -0.30 -12.91 13.50
N ASP A 28 -1.09 -13.97 13.33
CA ASP A 28 -0.63 -15.27 12.86
C ASP A 28 -0.47 -15.32 11.32
N ASP A 29 -0.09 -16.48 10.81
CA ASP A 29 0.08 -16.72 9.37
C ASP A 29 -1.22 -16.57 8.56
N ASP A 30 -2.38 -16.73 9.22
CA ASP A 30 -3.72 -16.47 8.65
C ASP A 30 -4.09 -14.97 8.65
N LEU A 31 -3.22 -14.11 9.18
CA LEU A 31 -3.45 -12.68 9.43
C LEU A 31 -4.57 -12.40 10.44
N LYS A 32 -4.88 -13.36 11.32
CA LYS A 32 -5.76 -13.13 12.46
C LYS A 32 -4.96 -12.46 13.56
N LYS A 33 -5.54 -11.43 14.17
CA LYS A 33 -4.89 -10.70 15.25
C LYS A 33 -4.71 -11.58 16.48
N ILE A 34 -3.56 -11.45 17.11
CA ILE A 34 -3.27 -12.04 18.40
C ILE A 34 -3.20 -10.89 19.40
N GLU A 35 -4.31 -10.58 20.07
CA GLU A 35 -4.41 -9.41 20.96
C GLU A 35 -3.41 -9.43 22.14
N SER A 36 -2.93 -10.62 22.53
CA SER A 36 -1.87 -10.78 23.55
C SER A 36 -0.49 -10.38 23.05
N ILE A 37 -0.25 -10.35 21.73
CA ILE A 37 0.99 -9.90 21.12
C ILE A 37 0.77 -8.47 20.66
N PHE A 38 1.19 -7.50 21.48
CA PHE A 38 1.11 -6.09 21.11
C PHE A 38 2.34 -5.31 21.55
N PHE A 39 2.62 -4.24 20.83
CA PHE A 39 3.74 -3.36 21.06
C PHE A 39 3.24 -1.92 21.14
N PRO A 40 3.36 -1.24 22.29
CA PRO A 40 3.11 0.19 22.37
C PRO A 40 4.00 0.95 21.38
N ILE A 41 3.42 1.91 20.68
CA ILE A 41 4.13 2.76 19.73
C ILE A 41 4.51 4.05 20.46
N LEU A 42 5.81 4.34 20.48
CA LEU A 42 6.35 5.58 21.05
C LEU A 42 6.43 6.68 19.99
N LYS A 43 6.81 6.30 18.76
CA LYS A 43 6.98 7.23 17.65
C LYS A 43 6.69 6.55 16.32
N ILE A 44 6.09 7.29 15.40
CA ILE A 44 5.98 6.92 13.98
C ILE A 44 6.84 7.87 13.17
N VAL A 45 7.65 7.34 12.29
CA VAL A 45 8.45 8.12 11.35
C VAL A 45 7.95 7.81 9.95
N ARG A 46 7.65 8.87 9.19
CA ARG A 46 7.24 8.78 7.80
C ARG A 46 8.03 9.77 6.97
N GLU A 47 8.49 9.36 5.80
CA GLU A 47 9.23 10.22 4.87
C GLU A 47 8.43 10.37 3.58
N ASP A 48 8.26 11.61 3.13
CA ASP A 48 7.71 11.92 1.81
C ASP A 48 8.70 12.78 1.00
N SER A 49 8.31 13.23 -0.19
CA SER A 49 9.16 14.07 -1.06
C SER A 49 9.60 15.39 -0.42
N THR A 50 9.01 15.78 0.71
CA THR A 50 9.34 17.00 1.44
C THR A 50 10.17 16.75 2.70
N GLY A 51 10.48 15.48 2.97
CA GLY A 51 11.40 15.05 4.02
C GLY A 51 10.74 14.20 5.10
N LYS A 52 11.47 14.06 6.21
CA LYS A 52 11.13 13.19 7.33
C LYS A 52 10.20 13.89 8.33
N TYR A 53 9.07 13.25 8.61
CA TYR A 53 8.11 13.62 9.64
C TYR A 53 8.18 12.62 10.81
N GLU A 54 8.11 13.14 12.03
CA GLU A 54 8.04 12.30 13.24
C GLU A 54 6.78 12.60 14.06
N TYR A 55 6.06 11.55 14.43
CA TYR A 55 4.84 11.60 15.24
C TYR A 55 5.13 10.89 16.57
N GLU A 56 5.49 11.65 17.60
CA GLU A 56 5.74 11.14 18.96
C GLU A 56 4.40 11.00 19.70
N LEU A 57 4.07 9.78 20.09
CA LEU A 57 2.78 9.44 20.71
C LEU A 57 2.88 9.67 22.21
N LEU A 58 2.18 10.69 22.71
CA LEU A 58 2.18 11.05 24.13
C LEU A 58 1.12 10.26 24.89
N ALA A 59 1.15 10.29 26.22
CA ALA A 59 0.03 9.83 27.04
C ALA A 59 -1.25 10.67 26.76
N GLY A 60 -2.42 10.05 26.88
CA GLY A 60 -3.72 10.71 26.65
C GLY A 60 -4.05 10.90 25.16
N GLU A 61 -4.65 12.03 24.80
CA GLU A 61 -5.17 12.29 23.44
C GLU A 61 -4.37 13.34 22.68
N LYS A 62 -3.06 13.40 22.90
CA LYS A 62 -2.14 14.30 22.20
C LYS A 62 -0.99 13.53 21.56
N ILE A 63 -0.43 14.12 20.51
CA ILE A 63 0.84 13.71 19.92
C ILE A 63 1.69 14.95 19.65
N LYS A 64 3.01 14.77 19.54
CA LYS A 64 3.94 15.81 19.10
C LYS A 64 4.43 15.48 17.70
N LEU A 65 4.19 16.41 16.78
CA LEU A 65 4.61 16.34 15.38
C LEU A 65 5.87 17.17 15.19
N LEU A 66 6.93 16.55 14.65
CA LEU A 66 8.13 17.21 14.15
C LEU A 66 8.13 17.19 12.62
N CYS A 67 8.19 18.38 12.02
CA CYS A 67 8.28 18.56 10.58
C CYS A 67 9.74 18.55 10.08
N PRO A 68 9.97 18.30 8.77
CA PRO A 68 11.31 18.32 8.17
C PRO A 68 12.08 19.64 8.38
N ASN A 69 11.36 20.76 8.44
CA ASN A 69 11.93 22.09 8.68
C ASN A 69 12.22 22.39 10.17
N GLY A 70 12.12 21.40 11.06
CA GLY A 70 12.34 21.55 12.50
C GLY A 70 11.16 22.08 13.30
N GLN A 71 10.05 22.49 12.66
CA GLN A 71 8.86 22.96 13.37
C GLN A 71 8.20 21.85 14.18
N LYS A 72 7.72 22.19 15.38
CA LYS A 72 7.07 21.27 16.31
C LYS A 72 5.63 21.71 16.58
N PHE A 73 4.69 20.77 16.57
CA PHE A 73 3.28 21.01 16.84
C PHE A 73 2.75 19.99 17.84
N ILE A 74 1.83 20.42 18.70
CA ILE A 74 1.01 19.49 19.49
C ILE A 74 -0.33 19.33 18.80
N VAL A 75 -0.71 18.08 18.56
CA VAL A 75 -1.90 17.71 17.82
C VAL A 75 -2.77 16.87 18.74
N ASN A 76 -4.00 17.31 18.98
CA ASN A 76 -5.00 16.47 19.64
C ASN A 76 -5.33 15.28 18.72
N VAL A 77 -5.78 14.14 19.25
CA VAL A 77 -6.16 12.95 18.45
C VAL A 77 -7.45 12.26 18.94
N SER A 78 -8.27 12.93 19.75
CA SER A 78 -9.46 12.34 20.40
C SER A 78 -10.51 11.83 19.41
N ASP A 79 -10.68 12.54 18.30
CA ASP A 79 -11.64 12.21 17.24
C ASP A 79 -11.14 11.15 16.25
N LEU A 80 -9.86 10.75 16.31
CA LEU A 80 -9.25 9.93 15.26
C LEU A 80 -9.94 8.58 15.07
N LYS A 81 -10.42 7.94 16.13
CA LYS A 81 -11.12 6.64 16.00
C LYS A 81 -12.31 6.75 15.05
N SER A 82 -13.09 7.83 15.13
CA SER A 82 -14.22 8.07 14.22
C SER A 82 -13.76 8.32 12.78
N LYS A 83 -12.67 9.09 12.60
CA LYS A 83 -12.11 9.40 11.28
C LYS A 83 -11.53 8.15 10.61
N VAL A 84 -10.87 7.28 11.37
CA VAL A 84 -10.35 5.98 10.91
C VAL A 84 -11.49 5.12 10.35
N ALA A 85 -12.62 5.03 11.05
CA ALA A 85 -13.78 4.28 10.58
C ALA A 85 -14.36 4.86 9.28
N GLN A 86 -14.45 6.19 9.18
CA GLN A 86 -14.92 6.86 7.95
C GLN A 86 -13.98 6.56 6.77
N ILE A 87 -12.67 6.77 6.94
CA ILE A 87 -11.66 6.51 5.89
C ILE A 87 -11.75 5.06 5.44
N PHE A 88 -11.81 4.11 6.37
CA PHE A 88 -11.95 2.69 6.05
C PHE A 88 -13.19 2.39 5.20
N GLY A 89 -14.34 3.00 5.55
CA GLY A 89 -15.57 2.89 4.77
C GLY A 89 -15.43 3.35 3.33
N PHE A 90 -14.77 4.49 3.10
CA PHE A 90 -14.46 4.97 1.75
C PHE A 90 -13.50 4.04 1.02
N VAL A 91 -12.43 3.58 1.68
CA VAL A 91 -11.47 2.67 1.07
C VAL A 91 -12.17 1.39 0.62
N LYS A 92 -12.99 0.77 1.47
CA LYS A 92 -13.67 -0.49 1.16
C LYS A 92 -14.57 -0.39 -0.09
N LYS A 93 -15.34 0.69 -0.21
CA LYS A 93 -16.31 0.93 -1.29
C LYS A 93 -15.70 1.40 -2.62
N SER A 94 -14.42 1.79 -2.62
CA SER A 94 -13.80 2.38 -3.82
C SER A 94 -13.17 1.34 -4.73
N HIS A 95 -13.33 1.52 -6.05
CA HIS A 95 -12.85 0.58 -7.08
C HIS A 95 -11.84 1.19 -8.07
N LYS A 96 -11.73 2.52 -8.13
CA LYS A 96 -10.79 3.28 -8.97
C LYS A 96 -10.13 4.35 -8.12
N THR A 97 -9.26 5.16 -8.70
CA THR A 97 -8.70 6.37 -8.04
C THR A 97 -9.80 7.26 -7.50
N PHE A 98 -9.69 7.65 -6.23
CA PHE A 98 -10.74 8.36 -5.48
C PHE A 98 -10.14 9.35 -4.49
N SER A 99 -11.00 10.21 -3.94
CA SER A 99 -10.67 11.11 -2.84
C SER A 99 -11.55 10.84 -1.63
N VAL A 100 -11.02 11.00 -0.42
CA VAL A 100 -11.77 10.88 0.84
C VAL A 100 -11.94 12.26 1.47
N PRO A 101 -13.14 12.89 1.39
CA PRO A 101 -13.37 14.22 1.95
C PRO A 101 -13.06 14.31 3.45
N ALA A 102 -13.40 13.25 4.21
CA ALA A 102 -13.16 13.16 5.65
C ALA A 102 -11.66 13.27 6.04
N ALA A 103 -10.74 12.96 5.12
CA ALA A 103 -9.30 13.04 5.33
C ALA A 103 -8.72 14.46 5.16
N LYS A 104 -9.50 15.40 4.57
CA LYS A 104 -9.00 16.76 4.25
C LYS A 104 -8.46 17.50 5.46
N GLU A 105 -9.17 17.42 6.58
CA GLU A 105 -8.75 18.04 7.84
C GLU A 105 -7.48 17.37 8.39
N LEU A 106 -7.38 16.03 8.29
CA LEU A 106 -6.23 15.27 8.77
C LEU A 106 -4.95 15.63 8.00
N PHE A 107 -5.04 15.85 6.69
CA PHE A 107 -3.87 16.29 5.91
C PHE A 107 -3.27 17.58 6.45
N ARG A 108 -4.12 18.56 6.78
CA ARG A 108 -3.67 19.81 7.40
C ARG A 108 -3.13 19.59 8.82
N ARG A 109 -3.87 18.81 9.63
CA ARG A 109 -3.58 18.56 11.05
C ARG A 109 -2.27 17.80 11.27
N PHE A 110 -1.98 16.80 10.43
CA PHE A 110 -0.79 15.96 10.51
C PHE A 110 0.30 16.33 9.49
N ARG A 111 0.13 17.45 8.77
CA ARG A 111 1.06 17.98 7.76
C ARG A 111 1.42 16.99 6.65
N ILE A 112 0.46 16.16 6.27
CA ILE A 112 0.61 15.13 5.24
C ILE A 112 0.36 15.75 3.86
N LYS A 113 1.34 15.63 2.95
CA LYS A 113 1.29 16.22 1.61
C LYS A 113 0.99 15.20 0.50
N SER A 114 1.34 13.93 0.71
CA SER A 114 1.04 12.81 -0.19
C SER A 114 0.38 11.64 0.57
N LEU A 115 -0.24 10.71 -0.14
CA LEU A 115 -0.82 9.50 0.46
C LEU A 115 0.23 8.43 0.76
N ASN A 116 1.23 8.30 -0.12
CA ASN A 116 2.32 7.35 -0.02
C ASN A 116 3.58 7.96 0.61
N ALA A 117 4.47 7.10 1.09
CA ALA A 117 5.86 7.48 1.36
C ALA A 117 6.58 7.84 0.04
N GLY A 118 7.65 8.62 0.14
CA GLY A 118 8.49 8.92 -1.03
C GLY A 118 9.18 7.66 -1.57
N ASN A 119 9.51 7.64 -2.86
CA ASN A 119 10.17 6.49 -3.52
C ASN A 119 11.62 6.24 -3.06
N SER A 120 12.15 7.01 -2.11
CA SER A 120 13.53 6.92 -1.64
C SER A 120 13.78 5.75 -0.68
N ARG A 121 12.73 5.15 -0.10
CA ARG A 121 12.83 4.05 0.87
C ARG A 121 11.93 2.88 0.52
N LYS A 122 12.33 1.69 1.01
CA LYS A 122 11.55 0.44 0.86
C LYS A 122 10.42 0.37 1.89
N GLU A 123 10.62 0.99 3.04
CA GLU A 123 9.68 1.07 4.14
C GLU A 123 8.66 2.19 3.91
N ASP A 124 7.38 1.89 4.13
CA ASP A 124 6.30 2.90 4.04
C ASP A 124 6.25 3.75 5.33
N LEU A 125 6.66 3.18 6.46
CA LEU A 125 6.88 3.88 7.72
C LEU A 125 7.87 3.13 8.62
N VAL A 126 8.42 3.82 9.61
CA VAL A 126 9.22 3.24 10.68
C VAL A 126 8.53 3.48 12.01
N LEU A 127 8.40 2.44 12.83
CA LEU A 127 7.85 2.54 14.17
C LEU A 127 8.97 2.42 15.20
N LYS A 128 8.98 3.36 16.16
CA LYS A 128 9.66 3.15 17.43
C LYS A 128 8.67 2.52 18.39
N ILE A 129 8.86 1.24 18.69
CA ILE A 129 7.99 0.46 19.56
C ILE A 129 8.70 0.09 20.86
N HIS A 130 7.93 -0.17 21.90
CA HIS A 130 8.43 -0.77 23.13
C HIS A 130 8.05 -2.26 23.17
N ASP A 131 9.02 -3.14 23.34
CA ASP A 131 8.82 -4.57 23.53
C ASP A 131 8.87 -4.89 25.02
N HIS A 132 7.71 -5.25 25.58
CA HIS A 132 7.58 -5.61 26.99
C HIS A 132 8.24 -6.94 27.34
N THR A 133 8.41 -7.84 26.36
CA THR A 133 8.98 -9.18 26.57
C THR A 133 10.45 -9.10 26.95
N ILE A 134 11.17 -8.17 26.32
CA ILE A 134 12.61 -7.95 26.54
C ILE A 134 12.93 -6.58 27.14
N ASN A 135 11.89 -5.81 27.51
CA ASN A 135 11.97 -4.48 28.09
C ASN A 135 12.89 -3.52 27.32
N ARG A 136 12.74 -3.47 25.99
CA ARG A 136 13.59 -2.66 25.10
C ARG A 136 12.79 -1.92 24.05
N ASN A 137 13.37 -0.83 23.55
CA ASN A 137 12.79 -0.07 22.44
C ASN A 137 13.45 -0.50 21.13
N HIS A 138 12.63 -0.65 20.09
CA HIS A 138 13.06 -1.04 18.75
C HIS A 138 12.59 -0.01 17.73
N GLU A 139 13.43 0.26 16.74
CA GLU A 139 13.03 0.99 15.54
C GLU A 139 12.92 -0.02 14.39
N VAL A 140 11.70 -0.21 13.88
CA VAL A 140 11.39 -1.27 12.91
C VAL A 140 10.69 -0.65 11.70
N GLY A 141 11.21 -0.93 10.52
CA GLY A 141 10.62 -0.54 9.24
C GLY A 141 9.48 -1.48 8.83
N PHE A 142 8.39 -0.91 8.34
CA PHE A 142 7.24 -1.66 7.86
C PHE A 142 6.90 -1.28 6.43
N SER A 143 6.55 -2.30 5.64
CA SER A 143 5.83 -2.13 4.38
C SER A 143 4.35 -2.49 4.57
N ILE A 144 3.46 -1.70 4.00
CA ILE A 144 2.01 -1.82 4.11
C ILE A 144 1.48 -2.35 2.78
N LYS A 145 0.80 -3.50 2.84
CA LYS A 145 0.13 -4.09 1.68
C LYS A 145 -1.36 -4.20 1.95
N SER A 146 -2.16 -3.61 1.07
CA SER A 146 -3.62 -3.64 1.19
C SER A 146 -4.19 -4.91 0.59
N LYS A 147 -4.90 -5.71 1.41
CA LYS A 147 -5.76 -6.81 0.92
C LYS A 147 -7.17 -6.34 0.54
N LEU A 148 -7.47 -5.04 0.62
CA LEU A 148 -8.76 -4.48 0.20
C LEU A 148 -8.82 -4.26 -1.32
N GLY A 149 -7.66 -4.19 -1.98
CA GLY A 149 -7.52 -4.06 -3.42
C GLY A 149 -7.62 -5.41 -4.13
N SER A 150 -7.36 -5.41 -5.43
CA SER A 150 -7.10 -6.65 -6.17
C SER A 150 -5.97 -7.43 -5.48
N PRO A 151 -5.97 -8.77 -5.53
CA PRO A 151 -4.88 -9.57 -5.02
C PRO A 151 -3.53 -9.03 -5.52
N ALA A 152 -2.52 -9.05 -4.65
CA ALA A 152 -1.16 -8.72 -5.08
C ALA A 152 -0.82 -9.61 -6.28
N THR A 153 -0.34 -9.01 -7.35
CA THR A 153 0.08 -9.75 -8.53
C THR A 153 1.17 -10.72 -8.10
N LEU A 154 0.98 -12.02 -8.38
CA LEU A 154 1.89 -13.10 -7.96
C LEU A 154 3.35 -12.83 -8.37
N LEU A 155 3.52 -12.11 -9.47
CA LEU A 155 4.79 -11.66 -10.02
C LEU A 155 4.72 -10.16 -10.34
N ASN A 156 5.78 -9.42 -10.01
CA ASN A 156 5.96 -8.07 -10.52
C ASN A 156 6.40 -8.17 -11.98
N ALA A 157 5.53 -7.79 -12.92
CA ALA A 157 5.92 -7.71 -14.32
C ALA A 157 6.99 -6.61 -14.47
N SER A 158 8.25 -7.01 -14.59
CA SER A 158 9.39 -6.14 -14.86
C SER A 158 10.17 -6.71 -16.04
N THR A 159 11.11 -5.93 -16.60
CA THR A 159 12.03 -6.44 -17.63
C THR A 159 12.83 -7.66 -17.16
N ALA A 160 13.05 -7.80 -15.85
CA ALA A 160 13.72 -8.95 -15.23
C ALA A 160 12.79 -10.15 -15.00
N THR A 161 11.52 -10.08 -15.43
CA THR A 161 10.51 -11.12 -15.18
C THR A 161 9.77 -11.44 -16.47
N ASN A 162 10.52 -11.97 -17.43
CA ASN A 162 10.01 -12.37 -18.75
C ASN A 162 9.86 -13.89 -18.84
N PHE A 163 8.80 -14.30 -19.53
CA PHE A 163 8.48 -15.70 -19.79
C PHE A 163 8.27 -15.86 -21.28
N THR A 164 8.98 -16.81 -21.88
CA THR A 164 8.78 -17.16 -23.28
C THR A 164 7.81 -18.34 -23.37
N PHE A 165 6.80 -18.19 -24.23
CA PHE A 165 5.83 -19.23 -24.57
C PHE A 165 5.92 -19.58 -26.06
N LYS A 166 5.63 -20.83 -26.39
CA LYS A 166 5.44 -21.28 -27.77
C LYS A 166 3.94 -21.38 -28.05
N ILE A 167 3.51 -20.86 -29.19
CA ILE A 167 2.13 -21.02 -29.67
C ILE A 167 2.13 -22.11 -30.73
N ASN A 168 1.33 -23.16 -30.50
CA ASN A 168 1.15 -24.27 -31.40
C ASN A 168 -0.26 -24.27 -32.02
N ARG A 169 -0.47 -25.09 -33.07
CA ARG A 169 -1.77 -25.33 -33.72
C ARG A 169 -2.41 -24.11 -34.41
N LEU A 170 -1.59 -23.20 -34.89
CA LEU A 170 -2.01 -22.10 -35.76
C LEU A 170 -1.25 -22.16 -37.08
N ASN A 171 -1.91 -21.81 -38.17
CA ASN A 171 -1.27 -21.60 -39.47
C ASN A 171 -0.82 -20.14 -39.64
N ASP A 172 0.04 -19.89 -40.64
CA ASP A 172 0.65 -18.58 -40.88
C ASP A 172 -0.39 -17.47 -41.08
N ASN A 173 -1.49 -17.76 -41.78
CA ASN A 173 -2.59 -16.80 -41.98
C ASN A 173 -3.28 -16.41 -40.66
N GLN A 174 -3.49 -17.37 -39.76
CA GLN A 174 -4.03 -17.09 -38.42
C GLN A 174 -3.05 -16.26 -37.59
N VAL A 175 -1.77 -16.63 -37.62
CA VAL A 175 -0.70 -15.91 -36.90
C VAL A 175 -0.63 -14.46 -37.38
N GLU A 176 -0.66 -14.23 -38.68
CA GLU A 176 -0.59 -12.88 -39.25
C GLU A 176 -1.82 -12.04 -38.86
N LYS A 177 -3.03 -12.60 -38.97
CA LYS A 177 -4.27 -11.92 -38.55
C LYS A 177 -4.23 -11.53 -37.07
N ILE A 178 -3.80 -12.44 -36.20
CA ILE A 178 -3.67 -12.19 -34.76
C ILE A 178 -2.61 -11.09 -34.52
N ASN A 179 -1.44 -11.16 -35.17
CA ASN A 179 -0.37 -10.18 -35.02
C ASN A 179 -0.75 -8.77 -35.51
N ARG A 180 -1.72 -8.66 -36.43
CA ARG A 180 -2.27 -7.37 -36.88
C ARG A 180 -3.23 -6.71 -35.87
N ILE A 181 -3.69 -7.42 -34.84
CA ILE A 181 -4.53 -6.84 -33.77
C ILE A 181 -3.74 -5.74 -33.04
N SER A 182 -4.22 -4.49 -33.14
CA SER A 182 -3.56 -3.29 -32.61
C SER A 182 -4.54 -2.40 -31.81
N THR A 183 -5.28 -3.01 -30.89
CA THR A 183 -6.18 -2.29 -29.97
C THR A 183 -5.41 -1.76 -28.74
N LYS A 184 -6.07 -0.92 -27.93
CA LYS A 184 -5.54 -0.50 -26.61
C LYS A 184 -5.26 -1.67 -25.67
N ALA A 185 -5.92 -2.82 -25.88
CA ALA A 185 -5.75 -4.05 -25.10
C ALA A 185 -5.14 -5.19 -25.93
N LYS A 186 -4.31 -4.86 -26.94
CA LYS A 186 -3.81 -5.80 -27.96
C LYS A 186 -3.31 -7.13 -27.43
N ILE A 187 -2.63 -7.17 -26.28
CA ILE A 187 -2.10 -8.41 -25.71
C ILE A 187 -3.22 -9.34 -25.29
N ARG A 188 -4.20 -8.82 -24.54
CA ARG A 188 -5.39 -9.59 -24.13
C ARG A 188 -6.17 -10.05 -25.36
N ASP A 189 -6.38 -9.16 -26.31
CA ASP A 189 -7.20 -9.44 -27.49
C ASP A 189 -6.52 -10.50 -28.41
N ARG A 190 -5.18 -10.47 -28.52
CA ARG A 190 -4.39 -11.51 -29.20
C ARG A 190 -4.49 -12.85 -28.48
N LEU A 191 -4.36 -12.89 -27.16
CA LEU A 191 -4.49 -14.12 -26.38
C LEU A 191 -5.89 -14.74 -26.54
N SER A 192 -6.94 -13.92 -26.51
CA SER A 192 -8.31 -14.38 -26.79
C SER A 192 -8.44 -14.93 -28.21
N ALA A 193 -7.85 -14.27 -29.21
CA ALA A 193 -7.90 -14.71 -30.60
C ALA A 193 -7.11 -16.01 -30.84
N ILE A 194 -5.97 -16.21 -30.16
CA ILE A 194 -5.22 -17.48 -30.15
C ILE A 194 -6.11 -18.60 -29.62
N GLY A 195 -6.76 -18.40 -28.47
CA GLY A 195 -7.66 -19.39 -27.89
C GLY A 195 -8.86 -19.69 -28.78
N ALA A 196 -9.50 -18.67 -29.36
CA ALA A 196 -10.63 -18.83 -30.27
C ALA A 196 -10.27 -19.57 -31.57
N ALA A 197 -9.01 -19.44 -32.03
CA ALA A 197 -8.49 -20.14 -33.19
C ALA A 197 -8.01 -21.58 -32.89
N GLY A 198 -8.15 -22.06 -31.64
CA GLY A 198 -7.70 -23.39 -31.21
C GLY A 198 -6.21 -23.49 -30.93
N GLY A 199 -5.51 -22.35 -30.84
CA GLY A 199 -4.09 -22.30 -30.54
C GLY A 199 -3.79 -22.74 -29.10
N VAL A 200 -2.67 -23.43 -28.92
CA VAL A 200 -2.21 -23.93 -27.61
C VAL A 200 -0.97 -23.14 -27.18
N ILE A 201 -1.03 -22.55 -25.99
CA ILE A 201 0.08 -21.80 -25.40
C ILE A 201 0.86 -22.73 -24.48
N GLU A 202 2.11 -22.98 -24.82
CA GLU A 202 3.00 -23.88 -24.09
C GLU A 202 4.14 -23.09 -23.46
N PHE A 203 4.37 -23.27 -22.16
CA PHE A 203 5.48 -22.64 -21.47
C PHE A 203 6.82 -23.18 -21.99
N LYS A 204 7.75 -22.28 -22.34
CA LYS A 204 9.07 -22.67 -22.84
C LYS A 204 10.16 -22.44 -21.80
N LYS A 205 10.29 -21.22 -21.29
CA LYS A 205 11.31 -20.86 -20.30
C LYS A 205 11.02 -19.53 -19.60
N VAL A 206 11.66 -19.34 -18.46
CA VAL A 206 11.88 -18.02 -17.88
C VAL A 206 13.09 -17.41 -18.60
N ASP A 207 12.98 -16.16 -19.00
CA ASP A 207 14.10 -15.42 -19.56
C ASP A 207 14.94 -14.87 -18.42
N SER A 208 16.21 -15.27 -18.37
CA SER A 208 17.24 -14.85 -17.43
C SER A 208 18.20 -13.86 -18.08
#